data_AF-A0A2M7TTQ9-F1
#
_entry.id   AF-A0A2M7TTQ9-F1
#
_cell.length_a   1.000
_cell.length_b   1.000
_cell.length_c   1.000
_cell.angle_alpha   90.00
_cell.angle_beta   90.00
_cell.angle_gamma   90.00
#
_symmetry.space_group_name_H-M   'P 1'
#
loop_
_entity.id
_entity.type
_entity.pdbx_description
1 polymer ?
#
loop_
_entity_poly.entity_id
_entity_poly.type
_entity_poly.pdbx_seq_one_letter_code
_entity_poly.pdbx_strand_id
1 'polypeptide(L)'
;MTVFREIKKHPQNFIILFILFIGISVLLFIFRFDSHSQRRIVYFTAGLYLAWSLFHHYKRGDLSLSIFIEYLLLALLALLVVVATL
;
A
#
# COMPACT_ATOMS: atom_id res chain seq x y z
N MET A 1 14.07 6.34 -15.27
CA MET A 1 13.63 7.58 -14.57
C MET A 1 14.24 7.60 -13.18
N THR A 2 15.02 8.61 -12.83
CA THR A 2 15.55 8.76 -11.46
C THR A 2 14.39 9.16 -10.52
N VAL A 3 14.15 8.40 -9.45
CA VAL A 3 13.06 8.59 -8.47
C VAL A 3 12.91 10.06 -8.03
N PHE A 4 14.02 10.77 -7.83
CA PHE A 4 14.03 12.19 -7.45
C PHE A 4 13.34 13.13 -8.45
N ARG A 5 13.37 12.83 -9.76
CA ARG A 5 12.67 13.62 -10.78
C ARG A 5 11.16 13.41 -10.71
N GLU A 6 10.73 12.20 -10.42
CA GLU A 6 9.30 11.86 -10.29
C GLU A 6 8.68 12.50 -9.04
N ILE A 7 9.42 12.49 -7.92
CA ILE A 7 9.02 13.17 -6.68
C ILE A 7 8.82 14.67 -6.93
N LYS A 8 9.75 15.32 -7.63
CA LYS A 8 9.62 16.75 -7.97
C LYS A 8 8.43 17.05 -8.87
N LYS A 9 8.06 16.12 -9.76
CA LYS A 9 6.96 16.30 -10.72
C LYS A 9 5.59 16.05 -10.10
N HIS A 10 5.49 15.10 -9.17
CA HIS A 10 4.24 14.68 -8.54
C HIS A 10 4.34 14.64 -7.01
N PRO A 11 4.73 15.74 -6.34
CA PRO A 11 5.02 15.75 -4.90
C PRO A 11 3.80 15.38 -4.05
N GLN A 12 2.59 15.72 -4.51
CA GLN A 12 1.33 15.42 -3.83
C GLN A 12 1.14 13.90 -3.61
N ASN A 13 1.46 13.08 -4.62
CA ASN A 13 1.33 11.63 -4.51
C ASN A 13 2.24 11.07 -3.41
N PHE A 14 3.46 11.58 -3.31
CA PHE A 14 4.42 11.15 -2.29
C PHE A 14 4.04 11.66 -0.90
N ILE A 15 3.50 12.87 -0.79
CA ILE A 15 3.00 13.40 0.48
C ILE A 15 1.83 12.56 1.00
N ILE A 16 0.86 12.23 0.13
CA ILE A 16 -0.28 11.37 0.49
C ILE A 16 0.20 10.00 0.96
N LEU A 17 1.10 9.36 0.21
CA LEU A 17 1.68 8.07 0.59
C LEU A 17 2.45 8.15 1.91
N PHE A 18 3.18 9.24 2.15
CA PHE A 18 3.91 9.45 3.40
C PHE A 18 2.97 9.63 4.59
N ILE A 19 1.89 10.40 4.44
CA ILE A 19 0.87 10.56 5.49
C ILE A 19 0.21 9.22 5.80
N LEU A 20 -0.16 8.46 4.77
CA LEU A 20 -0.72 7.11 4.94
C LEU A 20 0.26 6.19 5.69
N PHE A 21 1.53 6.19 5.30
CA PHE A 21 2.57 5.40 5.94
C PHE A 21 2.71 5.72 7.43
N ILE A 22 2.79 7.00 7.78
CA ILE A 22 2.86 7.44 9.19
C ILE A 22 1.58 7.07 9.94
N GLY A 23 0.41 7.33 9.36
CA GLY A 23 -0.88 7.02 9.98
C GLY A 23 -1.05 5.54 10.29
N ILE A 24 -0.76 4.66 9.32
CA ILE A 24 -0.81 3.20 9.48
C ILE A 24 0.20 2.75 10.54
N SER A 25 1.42 3.30 10.52
CA SER A 25 2.46 2.97 11.51
C SER A 25 2.04 3.33 12.94
N VAL A 26 1.44 4.51 13.12
CA VAL A 26 0.89 4.96 14.41
C VAL A 26 -0.26 4.04 14.86
N LEU A 27 -1.18 3.68 13.97
CA LEU A 27 -2.26 2.76 14.29
C LEU A 27 -1.74 1.38 14.71
N LEU A 28 -0.79 0.80 13.98
CA LEU A 28 -0.18 -0.48 14.34
C LEU A 28 0.54 -0.43 15.69
N PHE A 29 1.16 0.70 16.02
CA PHE A 29 1.80 0.91 17.32
C PHE A 29 0.78 1.01 18.47
N ILE A 30 -0.31 1.75 18.28
CA ILE A 30 -1.39 1.87 19.27
C ILE A 30 -2.04 0.51 19.55
N PHE A 31 -2.34 -0.25 18.49
CA PHE A 31 -2.99 -1.56 18.58
C PHE A 31 -2.00 -2.73 18.69
N ARG A 32 -0.77 -2.49 19.19
CA ARG A 32 0.32 -3.48 19.18
C ARG A 32 0.05 -4.80 19.90
N PHE A 33 -0.96 -4.84 20.79
CA PHE A 33 -1.35 -6.02 21.56
C PHE A 33 -2.73 -6.58 21.17
N ASP A 34 -3.38 -6.01 20.15
CA ASP A 34 -4.67 -6.46 19.65
C ASP A 34 -4.51 -6.97 18.22
N SER A 35 -4.23 -8.28 18.11
CA SER A 35 -4.03 -8.95 16.83
C SER A 35 -5.25 -8.82 15.90
N HIS A 36 -6.46 -8.74 16.44
CA HIS A 36 -7.65 -8.59 15.61
C HIS A 36 -7.72 -7.20 14.96
N SER A 37 -7.38 -6.15 15.69
CA SER A 37 -7.27 -4.80 15.14
C SER A 37 -6.10 -4.65 14.17
N GLN A 38 -4.95 -5.26 14.45
CA GLN A 38 -3.81 -5.26 13.52
C GLN A 38 -4.15 -5.93 12.18
N ARG A 39 -4.81 -7.10 12.21
CA ARG A 39 -5.29 -7.76 10.98
C ARG A 39 -6.21 -6.84 10.17
N ARG A 40 -7.18 -6.18 10.81
CA ARG A 40 -8.09 -5.22 10.15
C ARG A 40 -7.34 -4.06 9.50
N ILE A 41 -6.35 -3.49 10.20
CA ILE A 41 -5.50 -2.41 9.67
C ILE A 41 -4.74 -2.89 8.43
N VAL A 42 -4.16 -4.10 8.47
CA VAL A 42 -3.40 -4.64 7.35
C VAL A 42 -4.31 -4.96 6.17
N TYR A 43 -5.49 -5.53 6.40
CA TYR A 43 -6.45 -5.83 5.33
C TYR A 43 -6.85 -4.56 4.58
N PHE A 44 -7.16 -3.50 5.33
CA PHE A 44 -7.47 -2.20 4.76
C PHE A 44 -6.28 -1.60 4.01
N THR A 45 -5.08 -1.70 4.58
CA THR A 45 -3.84 -1.19 3.97
C THR A 45 -3.51 -1.92 2.66
N ALA A 46 -3.67 -3.25 2.61
CA ALA A 46 -3.45 -4.05 1.40
C ALA A 46 -4.44 -3.68 0.29
N GLY A 47 -5.71 -3.45 0.64
CA GLY A 47 -6.73 -2.95 -0.28
C GLY A 47 -6.40 -1.56 -0.83
N LEU A 48 -5.99 -0.63 0.04
CA LEU A 48 -5.55 0.70 -0.36
C LEU A 48 -4.31 0.67 -1.26
N TYR A 49 -3.34 -0.18 -0.92
CA TYR A 49 -2.13 -0.38 -1.72
C TYR A 49 -2.47 -0.84 -3.13
N LEU A 50 -3.31 -1.87 -3.26
CA LEU A 50 -3.73 -2.37 -4.57
C LEU A 50 -4.52 -1.30 -5.33
N ALA A 51 -5.51 -0.67 -4.70
CA ALA A 51 -6.33 0.37 -5.34
C ALA A 51 -5.48 1.56 -5.83
N TRP A 52 -4.56 2.06 -5.00
CA TRP A 52 -3.67 3.15 -5.38
C TRP A 52 -2.74 2.76 -6.53
N SER A 53 -2.17 1.55 -6.49
CA SER A 53 -1.28 1.05 -7.54
C SER A 53 -1.98 0.97 -8.90
N LEU A 54 -3.20 0.42 -8.91
CA LEU A 54 -4.02 0.33 -10.13
C LEU A 54 -4.44 1.70 -10.63
N PHE A 55 -4.87 2.60 -9.74
CA PHE A 55 -5.24 3.97 -10.11
C PHE A 55 -4.07 4.75 -10.72
N HIS A 56 -2.88 4.60 -10.14
CA HIS A 56 -1.67 5.26 -10.60
C HIS A 56 -1.24 4.81 -11.99
N HIS A 57 -1.28 3.49 -12.25
CA HIS A 57 -0.99 2.92 -13.56
C HIS A 57 -2.10 3.22 -14.59
N TYR A 58 -3.36 3.22 -14.16
CA TYR A 58 -4.48 3.65 -15.00
C TYR A 58 -4.29 5.09 -15.49
N LYS A 59 -3.91 6.02 -14.60
CA LYS A 59 -3.65 7.41 -14.95
C LYS A 59 -2.46 7.62 -15.88
N ARG A 60 -1.48 6.72 -15.86
CA ARG A 60 -0.32 6.73 -16.76
C ARG A 60 -0.63 6.11 -18.12
N GLY A 61 -1.75 5.41 -18.24
CA GLY A 61 -2.11 4.65 -19.43
C GLY A 61 -1.25 3.39 -19.65
N ASP A 62 -0.53 2.94 -18.61
CA ASP A 62 0.36 1.78 -18.67
C ASP A 62 -0.20 0.56 -17.91
N LEU A 63 -1.46 0.62 -17.45
CA LEU A 63 -2.10 -0.48 -16.75
C LEU A 63 -2.23 -1.71 -17.66
N SER A 64 -1.53 -2.78 -17.32
CA SER A 64 -1.60 -4.08 -17.99
C SER A 64 -2.04 -5.17 -17.01
N LEU A 65 -2.51 -6.31 -17.53
CA LEU A 65 -2.87 -7.46 -16.70
C LEU A 65 -1.66 -7.98 -15.90
N SER A 66 -0.46 -7.93 -16.49
CA SER A 66 0.78 -8.30 -15.79
C SER A 66 1.02 -7.43 -14.56
N ILE A 67 0.85 -6.11 -14.70
CA ILE A 67 0.97 -5.16 -13.59
C ILE A 67 -0.09 -5.46 -12.53
N PHE A 68 -1.35 -5.65 -12.93
CA PHE A 68 -2.42 -5.98 -11.98
C PHE A 68 -2.07 -7.23 -11.15
N ILE A 69 -1.60 -8.30 -11.79
CA ILE A 69 -1.22 -9.55 -11.12
C ILE A 69 -0.03 -9.33 -10.18
N GLU A 70 0.98 -8.57 -10.57
CA GLU A 70 2.15 -8.26 -9.73
C GLU A 70 1.73 -7.61 -8.41
N TYR A 71 0.93 -6.53 -8.48
CA TYR A 71 0.47 -5.82 -7.29
C TYR A 71 -0.52 -6.66 -6.47
N LEU A 72 -1.35 -7.48 -7.10
CA LEU A 72 -2.26 -8.39 -6.41
C LEU A 72 -1.48 -9.46 -5.62
N LEU A 73 -0.46 -10.07 -6.24
CA LEU A 73 0.37 -11.08 -5.57
C LEU A 73 1.12 -10.50 -4.38
N LEU A 74 1.63 -9.27 -4.49
CA LEU A 74 2.28 -8.57 -3.37
C LEU A 74 1.30 -8.29 -2.23
N ALA A 75 0.07 -7.85 -2.55
CA ALA A 75 -0.97 -7.64 -1.56
C ALA A 75 -1.34 -8.96 -0.85
N LEU A 76 -1.56 -10.04 -1.61
CA LEU A 76 -1.88 -11.36 -1.06
C LEU A 76 -0.74 -11.93 -0.21
N LEU A 77 0.52 -11.73 -0.61
CA LEU A 77 1.67 -12.15 0.17
C LEU A 77 1.69 -11.45 1.54
N ALA A 78 1.46 -10.13 1.58
CA ALA A 78 1.37 -9.39 2.83
C ALA A 78 0.24 -9.91 3.73
N LEU A 79 -0.92 -10.24 3.14
CA LEU A 79 -2.04 -10.83 3.87
C LEU A 79 -1.71 -12.22 4.43
N LEU A 80 -1.05 -13.07 3.64
CA LEU A 80 -0.61 -14.41 4.07
C LEU A 80 0.35 -14.34 5.26
N VAL A 81 1.34 -13.43 5.20
CA VAL A 81 2.26 -13.21 6.32
C VAL A 81 1.49 -12.83 7.58
N VAL A 82 0.57 -11.88 7.49
CA VAL A 82 -0.20 -11.42 8.64
C VAL A 82 -1.10 -12.49 9.22
N VAL A 83 -1.81 -13.26 8.39
CA VAL A 83 -2.64 -14.37 8.84
C VAL A 83 -1.80 -15.45 9.55
N ALA A 84 -0.55 -15.65 9.13
CA ALA A 84 0.34 -16.63 9.72
C ALA A 84 0.97 -16.17 11.05
N THR A 85 1.13 -14.86 11.28
CA THR A 85 1.92 -14.34 12.42
C THR A 85 1.12 -13.62 13.49
N LEU A 86 -0.07 -13.13 13.18
CA LEU A 86 -0.98 -12.41 14.08
C LEU A 86 -2.26 -13.22 14.20
#